data_AF-A0A2D5K2P7-F1
#
_entry.id   AF-A0A2D5K2P7-F1
#
_cell.length_a   1.000
_cell.length_b   1.000
_cell.length_c   1.000
_cell.angle_alpha   90.00
_cell.angle_beta   90.00
_cell.angle_gamma   90.00
#
_symmetry.space_group_name_H-M   'P 1'
#
loop_
_entity.id
_entity.type
_entity.pdbx_description
1 polymer ?
#
loop_
_entity_poly.entity_id
_entity_poly.type
_entity_poly.pdbx_seq_one_letter_code
_entity_poly.pdbx_strand_id
1 'polypeptide(L)'
;MKKKKFNFTFSANNGLVDRRCFLKSGFGVGAGMLVAGTHASEGKYRDDWMKKPGSGMGESGPSIHESHIKRSNVASQPGTLGSGASRTPLQFLDGIITPSRLHFERHHSGIPDINPQSHRLFIHGLVDRSLSFSMNDLQRYQHVSRIQFLECSGNSGAMIAPSAPQRDVSQIHGLVSCSEWGGIPLNILLDEAGIKPEGKWIVASGADAA
;
A
#
# COMPACT_ATOMS: atom_id res chain seq x y z
N MET A 1 -3.05 -80.32 -33.11
CA MET A 1 -3.27 -79.63 -34.41
C MET A 1 -4.64 -78.98 -34.43
N LYS A 2 -4.69 -77.64 -34.57
CA LYS A 2 -5.70 -76.87 -35.35
C LYS A 2 -5.31 -75.38 -35.29
N LYS A 3 -4.45 -74.95 -36.23
CA LYS A 3 -4.10 -73.52 -36.42
C LYS A 3 -5.34 -72.80 -36.98
N LYS A 4 -5.90 -71.84 -36.24
CA LYS A 4 -6.88 -70.89 -36.81
C LYS A 4 -6.12 -69.89 -37.69
N LYS A 5 -6.24 -70.03 -39.01
CA LYS A 5 -5.81 -69.03 -39.99
C LYS A 5 -6.72 -67.81 -39.86
N PHE A 6 -6.17 -66.66 -39.48
CA PHE A 6 -6.86 -65.39 -39.68
C PHE A 6 -6.62 -64.95 -41.12
N ASN A 7 -7.68 -65.00 -41.95
CA ASN A 7 -7.67 -64.39 -43.27
C ASN A 7 -7.82 -62.88 -43.09
N PHE A 8 -6.76 -62.12 -43.37
CA PHE A 8 -6.87 -60.69 -43.58
C PHE A 8 -7.30 -60.47 -45.04
N THR A 9 -8.52 -59.98 -45.25
CA THR A 9 -8.96 -59.48 -46.54
C THR A 9 -8.27 -58.14 -46.79
N PHE A 10 -7.39 -58.09 -47.79
CA PHE A 10 -6.76 -56.86 -48.25
C PHE A 10 -7.79 -56.05 -49.04
N SER A 11 -8.16 -54.86 -48.56
CA SER A 11 -8.89 -53.90 -49.39
C SER A 11 -7.88 -53.16 -50.27
N ALA A 12 -8.16 -53.07 -51.57
CA ALA A 12 -7.31 -52.45 -52.56
C ALA A 12 -6.96 -50.99 -52.21
N ASN A 13 -5.71 -50.61 -52.54
CA ASN A 13 -5.07 -49.29 -52.43
C ASN A 13 -4.72 -48.78 -51.01
N ASN A 14 -3.54 -49.19 -50.52
CA ASN A 14 -2.66 -48.49 -49.55
C ASN A 14 -3.26 -47.93 -48.23
N GLY A 15 -4.36 -48.49 -47.72
CA GLY A 15 -4.86 -48.19 -46.37
C GLY A 15 -4.65 -49.37 -45.42
N LEU A 16 -3.58 -49.36 -44.62
CA LEU A 16 -3.50 -50.26 -43.47
C LEU A 16 -4.41 -49.73 -42.36
N VAL A 17 -5.39 -50.55 -41.98
CA VAL A 17 -6.33 -50.46 -40.84
C VAL A 17 -7.73 -49.89 -41.17
N ASP A 18 -8.72 -50.78 -41.17
CA ASP A 18 -10.15 -50.45 -41.20
C ASP A 18 -10.54 -49.59 -39.98
N ARG A 19 -11.31 -48.51 -40.19
CA ARG A 19 -11.73 -47.54 -39.15
C ARG A 19 -12.43 -48.22 -37.96
N ARG A 20 -13.10 -49.35 -38.17
CA ARG A 20 -13.77 -50.09 -37.08
C ARG A 20 -12.78 -50.90 -36.23
N CYS A 21 -11.60 -51.23 -36.75
CA CYS A 21 -10.53 -51.89 -36.00
C CYS A 21 -9.80 -50.89 -35.08
N PHE A 22 -9.56 -49.67 -35.56
CA PHE A 22 -8.94 -48.58 -34.77
C PHE A 22 -9.80 -48.18 -33.56
N LEU A 23 -11.11 -48.02 -33.74
CA LEU A 23 -12.00 -47.63 -32.63
C LEU A 23 -12.19 -48.76 -31.60
N LYS A 24 -12.08 -50.03 -32.01
CA LYS A 24 -12.14 -51.17 -31.07
C LYS A 24 -10.85 -51.41 -30.29
N SER A 25 -9.71 -50.90 -30.77
CA SER A 25 -8.41 -50.99 -30.06
C SER A 25 -8.20 -49.85 -29.06
N GLY A 26 -9.00 -48.77 -29.13
CA GLY A 26 -8.92 -47.62 -28.20
C GLY A 26 -9.37 -47.88 -26.76
N PHE A 27 -10.04 -49.01 -26.47
CA PHE A 27 -10.49 -49.33 -25.10
C PHE A 27 -9.48 -50.17 -24.29
N GLY A 28 -8.31 -50.49 -24.84
CA GLY A 28 -7.36 -51.45 -24.23
C GLY A 28 -5.98 -50.92 -23.82
N VAL A 29 -5.69 -49.62 -23.95
CA VAL A 29 -4.38 -49.03 -23.58
C VAL A 29 -4.52 -48.09 -22.38
N GLY A 30 -5.25 -48.54 -21.37
CA GLY A 30 -5.50 -47.79 -20.13
C GLY A 30 -4.55 -48.07 -18.97
N ALA A 31 -3.47 -48.87 -19.15
CA ALA A 31 -2.76 -49.43 -18.00
C ALA A 31 -1.21 -49.43 -18.07
N GLY A 32 -0.58 -48.63 -18.93
CA GLY A 32 0.88 -48.72 -19.04
C GLY A 32 1.55 -47.51 -19.66
N MET A 33 1.65 -46.40 -18.91
CA MET A 33 2.82 -45.49 -18.90
C MET A 33 2.55 -44.29 -17.98
N LEU A 34 2.63 -44.50 -16.67
CA LEU A 34 2.96 -43.44 -15.71
C LEU A 34 3.75 -44.06 -14.54
N VAL A 35 4.95 -44.55 -14.82
CA VAL A 35 5.98 -44.64 -13.78
C VAL A 35 6.85 -43.40 -13.93
N ALA A 36 6.29 -42.25 -13.56
CA ALA A 36 7.12 -41.15 -13.11
C ALA A 36 7.71 -41.61 -11.79
N GLY A 37 9.02 -41.87 -11.76
CA GLY A 37 9.74 -42.19 -10.54
C GLY A 37 9.42 -41.12 -9.49
N THR A 38 8.71 -41.52 -8.44
CA THR A 38 8.54 -40.70 -7.27
C THR A 38 9.88 -40.61 -6.57
N HIS A 39 10.65 -39.56 -6.85
CA HIS A 39 11.58 -39.01 -5.86
C HIS A 39 10.73 -38.44 -4.71
N ALA A 40 10.05 -39.32 -3.98
CA ALA A 40 9.29 -39.02 -2.78
C ALA A 40 10.26 -38.83 -1.60
N SER A 41 11.07 -37.78 -1.68
CA SER A 41 11.84 -37.24 -0.57
C SER A 41 11.69 -35.72 -0.42
N GLU A 42 11.19 -35.02 -1.44
CA GLU A 42 11.04 -33.55 -1.38
C GLU A 42 9.74 -33.09 -0.68
N GLY A 43 8.78 -33.99 -0.46
CA GLY A 43 7.46 -33.63 0.10
C GLY A 43 7.45 -33.41 1.63
N LYS A 44 8.48 -33.83 2.36
CA LYS A 44 8.52 -33.72 3.84
C LYS A 44 8.97 -32.35 4.36
N TYR A 45 9.58 -31.53 3.51
CA TYR A 45 10.18 -30.25 3.89
C TYR A 45 9.48 -29.02 3.29
N ARG A 46 8.28 -29.20 2.71
CA ARG A 46 7.51 -28.08 2.14
C ARG A 46 6.52 -27.54 3.16
N ASP A 47 6.65 -26.26 3.45
CA ASP A 47 5.68 -25.53 4.26
C ASP A 47 4.29 -25.52 3.61
N ASP A 48 3.25 -25.31 4.41
CA ASP A 48 1.86 -25.41 3.97
C ASP A 48 1.52 -24.41 2.86
N TRP A 49 2.08 -23.20 2.90
CA TRP A 49 1.88 -22.17 1.87
C TRP A 49 2.52 -22.53 0.52
N MET A 50 3.40 -23.54 0.47
CA MET A 50 4.00 -24.04 -0.78
C MET A 50 3.15 -25.10 -1.48
N LYS A 51 2.05 -25.54 -0.86
CA LYS A 51 1.22 -26.67 -1.32
C LYS A 51 -0.01 -26.23 -2.12
N LYS A 52 -0.43 -24.97 -2.03
CA LYS A 52 -1.61 -24.42 -2.69
C LYS A 52 -1.34 -22.97 -3.14
N PRO A 53 -1.93 -22.51 -4.25
CA PRO A 53 -1.90 -21.09 -4.61
C PRO A 53 -2.45 -20.21 -3.48
N GLY A 54 -1.89 -19.01 -3.35
CA GLY A 54 -2.36 -17.99 -2.39
C GLY A 54 -3.64 -17.28 -2.83
N SER A 55 -4.00 -16.21 -2.12
CA SER A 55 -5.12 -15.35 -2.49
C SER A 55 -4.90 -14.66 -3.85
N GLY A 56 -5.99 -14.27 -4.51
CA GLY A 56 -5.93 -13.45 -5.73
C GLY A 56 -5.33 -12.06 -5.46
N MET A 57 -4.94 -11.37 -6.55
CA MET A 57 -4.44 -10.00 -6.48
C MET A 57 -5.54 -9.04 -6.00
N GLY A 58 -5.18 -8.07 -5.15
CA GLY A 58 -6.11 -7.09 -4.59
C GLY A 58 -5.37 -5.97 -3.84
N GLU A 59 -6.12 -5.07 -3.22
CA GLU A 59 -5.55 -3.99 -2.39
C GLU A 59 -4.64 -4.56 -1.30
N SER A 60 -3.42 -4.03 -1.22
CA SER A 60 -2.44 -4.50 -0.25
C SER A 60 -2.69 -3.87 1.13
N GLY A 61 -2.94 -4.71 2.13
CA GLY A 61 -2.89 -4.34 3.55
C GLY A 61 -1.64 -4.91 4.23
N PRO A 62 -1.41 -4.59 5.52
CA PRO A 62 -0.39 -5.29 6.29
C PRO A 62 -0.69 -6.79 6.32
N SER A 63 0.37 -7.61 6.36
CA SER A 63 0.23 -9.05 6.62
C SER A 63 -0.55 -9.27 7.92
N ILE A 64 -1.43 -10.29 7.94
CA ILE A 64 -2.13 -10.68 9.17
C ILE A 64 -1.17 -11.05 10.31
N HIS A 65 0.02 -11.53 9.95
CA HIS A 65 1.10 -11.87 10.88
C HIS A 65 1.82 -10.63 11.45
N GLU A 66 1.68 -9.48 10.79
CA GLU A 66 2.28 -8.19 11.17
C GLU A 66 1.23 -7.17 11.65
N SER A 67 0.06 -7.65 12.10
CA SER A 67 -1.04 -6.80 12.58
C SER A 67 -0.70 -5.97 13.81
N HIS A 68 0.38 -6.33 14.52
CA HIS A 68 0.92 -5.59 15.66
C HIS A 68 1.70 -4.34 15.21
N ILE A 69 2.18 -4.28 13.97
CA ILE A 69 2.83 -3.10 13.40
C ILE A 69 1.76 -2.09 12.98
N LYS A 70 1.39 -1.22 13.92
CA LYS A 70 0.39 -0.16 13.74
C LYS A 70 0.76 1.03 14.60
N ARG A 71 0.16 2.18 14.31
CA ARG A 71 0.31 3.38 15.14
C ARG A 71 -0.21 3.10 16.55
N SER A 72 0.50 3.60 17.55
CA SER A 72 0.04 3.53 18.94
C SER A 72 -0.76 4.77 19.32
N ASN A 73 -1.60 4.64 20.35
CA ASN A 73 -2.41 5.71 20.92
C ASN A 73 -3.34 6.41 19.91
N VAL A 74 -3.92 5.68 18.95
CA VAL A 74 -4.93 6.22 18.02
C VAL A 74 -6.23 6.48 18.79
N ALA A 75 -6.33 7.66 19.42
CA ALA A 75 -7.49 8.10 20.18
C ALA A 75 -7.54 9.63 20.25
N SER A 76 -8.75 10.17 20.42
CA SER A 76 -8.91 11.57 20.84
C SER A 76 -8.59 11.72 22.33
N GLN A 77 -8.30 12.94 22.72
CA GLN A 77 -7.97 13.29 24.09
C GLN A 77 -9.25 13.18 24.93
N PRO A 78 -9.15 12.71 26.18
CA PRO A 78 -10.32 12.57 27.05
C PRO A 78 -11.15 13.87 27.08
N GLY A 79 -12.44 13.76 26.79
CA GLY A 79 -13.36 14.89 26.76
C GLY A 79 -13.38 15.70 25.45
N THR A 80 -12.67 15.28 24.40
CA THR A 80 -12.67 15.94 23.09
C THR A 80 -13.11 14.99 21.98
N LEU A 81 -13.66 15.54 20.90
CA LEU A 81 -13.87 14.84 19.64
C LEU A 81 -12.88 15.42 18.61
N GLY A 82 -11.93 14.61 18.14
CA GLY A 82 -11.04 15.01 17.06
C GLY A 82 -9.77 15.75 17.46
N SER A 83 -9.57 16.09 18.73
CA SER A 83 -8.26 16.56 19.21
C SER A 83 -7.45 15.36 19.71
N GLY A 84 -6.29 15.08 19.12
CA GLY A 84 -5.45 14.00 19.62
C GLY A 84 -4.27 13.63 18.75
N ALA A 85 -3.51 12.62 19.19
CA ALA A 85 -2.28 12.22 18.53
C ALA A 85 -2.10 10.71 18.51
N SER A 86 -1.71 10.16 17.36
CA SER A 86 -1.16 8.81 17.25
C SER A 86 0.34 8.87 17.04
N ARG A 87 1.04 7.75 17.28
CA ARG A 87 2.50 7.69 17.23
C ARG A 87 2.98 6.64 16.26
N THR A 88 4.04 6.96 15.54
CA THR A 88 4.73 6.05 14.62
C THR A 88 5.38 4.91 15.38
N PRO A 89 5.23 3.65 14.93
CA PRO A 89 5.79 2.48 15.58
C PRO A 89 7.30 2.32 15.31
N LEU A 90 8.12 3.27 15.75
CA LEU A 90 9.54 3.40 15.42
C LEU A 90 10.35 2.10 15.63
N GLN A 91 10.05 1.30 16.66
CA GLN A 91 10.77 0.03 16.90
C GLN A 91 10.60 -1.03 15.81
N PHE A 92 9.60 -0.89 14.94
CA PHE A 92 9.28 -1.85 13.88
C PHE A 92 9.57 -1.31 12.47
N LEU A 93 10.27 -0.17 12.38
CA LEU A 93 10.58 0.47 11.10
C LEU A 93 12.08 0.44 10.83
N ASP A 94 12.41 0.22 9.56
CA ASP A 94 13.77 0.31 9.04
C ASP A 94 13.89 1.47 8.05
N GLY A 95 15.10 2.02 7.95
CA GLY A 95 15.40 3.13 7.06
C GLY A 95 14.79 4.46 7.51
N ILE A 96 14.62 5.38 6.57
CA ILE A 96 14.20 6.76 6.87
C ILE A 96 12.78 7.09 6.41
N ILE A 97 12.16 6.29 5.53
CA ILE A 97 10.81 6.59 5.02
C ILE A 97 9.79 5.83 5.86
N THR A 98 8.89 6.57 6.50
CA THR A 98 7.76 6.03 7.25
C THR A 98 6.63 5.69 6.28
N PRO A 99 6.15 4.44 6.23
CA PRO A 99 4.99 4.10 5.40
C PRO A 99 3.77 4.97 5.77
N SER A 100 3.01 5.46 4.80
CA SER A 100 1.93 6.43 5.04
C SER A 100 0.91 5.97 6.10
N ARG A 101 0.57 4.67 6.12
CA ARG A 101 -0.34 4.09 7.14
C ARG A 101 0.20 4.17 8.58
N LEU A 102 1.52 4.35 8.73
CA LEU A 102 2.27 4.37 9.99
C LEU A 102 2.77 5.77 10.35
N HIS A 103 2.52 6.76 9.49
CA HIS A 103 2.84 8.15 9.77
C HIS A 103 2.04 8.63 10.99
N PHE A 104 2.72 9.26 11.95
CA PHE A 104 2.06 9.81 13.13
C PHE A 104 1.00 10.82 12.71
N GLU A 105 -0.04 10.95 13.51
CA GLU A 105 -1.10 11.93 13.31
C GLU A 105 -1.16 12.87 14.51
N ARG A 106 -1.46 14.14 14.24
CA ARG A 106 -1.83 15.11 15.26
C ARG A 106 -2.96 15.99 14.73
N HIS A 107 -4.10 15.92 15.40
CA HIS A 107 -5.31 16.65 15.06
C HIS A 107 -5.71 17.57 16.22
N HIS A 108 -6.31 18.71 15.89
CA HIS A 108 -6.88 19.63 16.88
C HIS A 108 -8.41 19.72 16.78
N SER A 109 -8.96 19.51 15.57
CA SER A 109 -10.40 19.56 15.28
C SER A 109 -10.88 18.42 14.36
N GLY A 110 -10.26 17.25 14.49
CA GLY A 110 -10.61 16.05 13.72
C GLY A 110 -10.11 16.07 12.28
N ILE A 111 -10.57 15.08 11.51
CA ILE A 111 -10.24 14.94 10.08
C ILE A 111 -11.41 15.51 9.28
N PRO A 112 -11.25 16.62 8.55
CA PRO A 112 -12.32 17.20 7.76
C PRO A 112 -12.62 16.32 6.53
N ASP A 113 -13.92 16.13 6.24
CA ASP A 113 -14.37 15.48 5.01
C ASP A 113 -14.41 16.51 3.86
N ILE A 114 -13.33 16.55 3.08
CA ILE A 114 -13.14 17.52 2.02
C ILE A 114 -13.38 16.87 0.66
N ASN A 115 -14.41 17.33 -0.05
CA ASN A 115 -14.55 17.03 -1.47
C ASN A 115 -13.51 17.82 -2.29
N PRO A 116 -12.57 17.17 -2.99
CA PRO A 116 -11.51 17.87 -3.73
C PRO A 116 -12.04 18.71 -4.89
N GLN A 117 -13.24 18.42 -5.42
CA GLN A 117 -13.83 19.21 -6.51
C GLN A 117 -14.33 20.59 -6.04
N SER A 118 -14.77 20.69 -4.79
CA SER A 118 -15.24 21.95 -4.18
C SER A 118 -14.15 22.67 -3.38
N HIS A 119 -13.08 21.97 -3.00
CA HIS A 119 -11.99 22.58 -2.23
C HIS A 119 -11.28 23.69 -3.01
N ARG A 120 -10.92 24.77 -2.29
CA ARG A 120 -10.22 25.92 -2.83
C ARG A 120 -9.09 26.35 -1.89
N LEU A 121 -7.94 26.65 -2.46
CA LEU A 121 -6.86 27.36 -1.78
C LEU A 121 -6.99 28.85 -2.07
N PHE A 122 -7.03 29.68 -1.03
CA PHE A 122 -7.09 31.14 -1.18
C PHE A 122 -5.76 31.78 -0.79
N ILE A 123 -5.29 32.71 -1.61
CA ILE A 123 -4.17 33.60 -1.31
C ILE A 123 -4.70 35.03 -1.36
N HIS A 124 -4.68 35.74 -0.25
CA HIS A 124 -5.19 37.11 -0.12
C HIS A 124 -4.40 37.91 0.92
N GLY A 125 -4.72 39.19 1.10
CA GLY A 125 -4.05 40.09 2.05
C GLY A 125 -3.18 41.11 1.34
N LEU A 126 -1.91 41.23 1.74
CA LEU A 126 -0.93 42.16 1.13
C LEU A 126 -0.36 41.60 -0.18
N VAL A 127 -1.23 41.42 -1.16
CA VAL A 127 -0.93 40.96 -2.51
C VAL A 127 -1.56 41.89 -3.55
N ASP A 128 -1.06 41.88 -4.78
CA ASP A 128 -1.62 42.65 -5.89
C ASP A 128 -2.95 42.08 -6.37
N ARG A 129 -3.06 40.75 -6.40
CA ARG A 129 -4.28 40.03 -6.78
C ARG A 129 -4.56 38.91 -5.79
N SER A 130 -5.73 38.95 -5.17
CA SER A 130 -6.23 37.80 -4.41
C SER A 130 -6.59 36.67 -5.37
N LEU A 131 -6.07 35.47 -5.12
CA LEU A 131 -6.25 34.29 -5.97
C LEU A 131 -7.02 33.20 -5.24
N SER A 132 -7.80 32.43 -6.00
CA SER A 132 -8.49 31.21 -5.54
C SER A 132 -8.19 30.10 -6.52
N PHE A 133 -7.58 29.02 -6.03
CA PHE A 133 -7.17 27.88 -6.85
C PHE A 133 -8.04 26.67 -6.55
N SER A 134 -8.54 26.00 -7.58
CA SER A 134 -9.03 24.63 -7.47
C SER A 134 -7.87 23.63 -7.45
N MET A 135 -8.14 22.38 -7.07
CA MET A 135 -7.14 21.31 -7.15
C MET A 135 -6.62 21.08 -8.58
N ASN A 136 -7.47 21.28 -9.61
CA ASN A 136 -7.07 21.17 -11.01
C ASN A 136 -6.17 22.32 -11.47
N ASP A 137 -6.29 23.50 -10.86
CA ASP A 137 -5.39 24.62 -11.17
C ASP A 137 -4.01 24.34 -10.60
N LEU A 138 -3.95 23.87 -9.34
CA LEU A 138 -2.71 23.53 -8.66
C LEU A 138 -1.93 22.42 -9.39
N GLN A 139 -2.61 21.39 -9.92
CA GLN A 139 -1.95 20.31 -10.66
C GLN A 139 -1.23 20.74 -11.96
N ARG A 140 -1.46 21.98 -12.45
CA ARG A 140 -0.81 22.50 -13.65
C ARG A 140 0.56 23.12 -13.37
N TYR A 141 0.89 23.40 -12.12
CA TYR A 141 2.18 23.95 -11.73
C TYR A 141 3.26 22.87 -11.72
N GLN A 142 4.52 23.29 -11.81
CA GLN A 142 5.65 22.38 -11.62
C GLN A 142 5.67 21.85 -10.19
N HIS A 143 5.59 20.53 -10.05
CA HIS A 143 5.79 19.87 -8.77
C HIS A 143 7.28 19.61 -8.51
N VAL A 144 7.65 19.66 -7.23
CA VAL A 144 8.95 19.21 -6.71
C VAL A 144 8.73 18.15 -5.65
N SER A 145 9.69 17.24 -5.50
CA SER A 145 9.70 16.24 -4.42
C SER A 145 10.85 16.51 -3.47
N ARG A 146 10.61 16.36 -2.16
CA ARG A 146 11.64 16.46 -1.11
C ARG A 146 11.41 15.44 -0.02
N ILE A 147 12.46 14.75 0.40
CA ILE A 147 12.44 13.90 1.60
C ILE A 147 12.60 14.79 2.82
N GLN A 148 11.58 14.83 3.68
CA GLN A 148 11.61 15.61 4.91
C GLN A 148 10.89 14.87 6.04
N PHE A 149 11.38 15.07 7.26
CA PHE A 149 10.67 14.65 8.46
C PHE A 149 9.77 15.76 8.99
N LEU A 150 8.66 15.36 9.58
CA LEU A 150 7.82 16.20 10.42
C LEU A 150 7.95 15.70 11.85
N GLU A 151 8.21 16.62 12.78
CA GLU A 151 8.30 16.34 14.21
C GLU A 151 7.35 17.26 14.98
N CYS A 152 6.53 16.68 15.86
CA CYS A 152 5.71 17.46 16.76
C CYS A 152 6.58 18.14 17.82
N SER A 153 6.31 19.41 18.14
CA SER A 153 6.99 20.11 19.25
C SER A 153 6.84 19.41 20.61
N GLY A 154 5.81 18.59 20.79
CA GLY A 154 5.60 17.75 21.97
C GLY A 154 6.29 16.38 21.92
N ASN A 155 7.06 16.08 20.87
CA ASN A 155 7.81 14.82 20.79
C ASN A 155 8.82 14.71 21.93
N SER A 156 9.07 13.51 22.43
CA SER A 156 9.97 13.26 23.56
C SER A 156 9.57 13.95 24.88
N GLY A 157 8.40 14.60 24.96
CA GLY A 157 7.95 15.31 26.17
C GLY A 157 7.85 14.42 27.41
N ALA A 158 7.76 13.10 27.25
CA ALA A 158 7.81 12.15 28.36
C ALA A 158 9.16 12.17 29.12
N MET A 159 10.23 12.69 28.49
CA MET A 159 11.58 12.77 29.07
C MET A 159 11.73 13.89 30.11
N ILE A 160 10.77 14.81 30.23
CA ILE A 160 10.77 15.85 31.28
C ILE A 160 10.20 15.34 32.61
N ALA A 161 9.69 14.10 32.65
CA ALA A 161 9.11 13.53 33.84
C ALA A 161 10.18 13.37 34.95
N PRO A 162 9.82 13.54 36.24
CA PRO A 162 10.77 13.40 37.35
C PRO A 162 11.43 12.02 37.44
N SER A 163 10.79 11.00 36.89
CA SER A 163 11.30 9.63 36.83
C SER A 163 11.19 9.09 35.40
N ALA A 164 12.08 8.16 35.06
CA ALA A 164 12.11 7.55 33.74
C ALA A 164 10.80 6.79 33.47
N PRO A 165 10.03 7.17 32.43
CA PRO A 165 8.79 6.49 32.10
C PRO A 165 9.09 5.08 31.55
N GLN A 166 8.35 4.08 32.04
CA GLN A 166 8.39 2.72 31.47
C GLN A 166 7.49 2.69 30.23
N ARG A 167 8.04 3.13 29.09
CA ARG A 167 7.37 3.26 27.80
C ARG A 167 8.33 2.86 26.68
N ASP A 168 7.79 2.35 25.58
CA ASP A 168 8.60 2.03 24.42
C ASP A 168 9.05 3.29 23.64
N VAL A 169 9.94 3.10 22.66
CA VAL A 169 10.47 4.20 21.84
C VAL A 169 9.38 4.93 21.07
N SER A 170 8.33 4.24 20.60
CA SER A 170 7.21 4.87 19.90
C SER A 170 6.41 5.78 20.82
N GLN A 171 6.15 5.32 22.04
CA GLN A 171 5.41 6.07 23.04
C GLN A 171 6.16 7.30 23.53
N ILE A 172 7.49 7.30 23.51
CA ILE A 172 8.32 8.45 23.93
C ILE A 172 8.60 9.36 22.73
N HIS A 173 9.13 8.82 21.63
CA HIS A 173 9.71 9.55 20.50
C HIS A 173 8.92 9.44 19.18
N GLY A 174 7.80 8.72 19.17
CA GLY A 174 7.04 8.43 17.94
C GLY A 174 6.14 9.55 17.41
N LEU A 175 6.25 10.80 17.89
CA LEU A 175 5.60 11.96 17.23
C LEU A 175 6.50 12.55 16.15
N VAL A 176 7.08 11.67 15.35
CA VAL A 176 7.97 11.98 14.23
C VAL A 176 7.74 10.96 13.12
N SER A 177 7.80 11.43 11.88
CA SER A 177 7.74 10.59 10.68
C SER A 177 8.44 11.30 9.54
N CYS A 178 8.87 10.54 8.55
CA CYS A 178 9.55 11.08 7.38
C CYS A 178 8.97 10.50 6.10
N SER A 179 8.74 11.37 5.13
CA SER A 179 8.13 11.03 3.85
C SER A 179 8.83 11.78 2.72
N GLU A 180 8.68 11.29 1.51
CA GLU A 180 8.85 12.11 0.32
C GLU A 180 7.58 12.95 0.12
N TRP A 181 7.74 14.27 0.20
CA TRP A 181 6.65 15.24 0.01
C TRP A 181 6.71 15.78 -1.42
N GLY A 182 5.62 15.60 -2.16
CA GLY A 182 5.42 16.17 -3.49
C GLY A 182 4.48 17.37 -3.44
N GLY A 183 4.83 18.47 -4.12
CA GLY A 183 3.97 19.65 -4.17
C GLY A 183 4.56 20.83 -4.92
N ILE A 184 3.91 21.98 -4.81
CA ILE A 184 4.31 23.22 -5.47
C ILE A 184 5.12 24.08 -4.49
N PRO A 185 6.30 24.59 -4.87
CA PRO A 185 6.98 25.60 -4.08
C PRO A 185 6.07 26.82 -3.84
N LEU A 186 5.81 27.15 -2.57
CA LEU A 186 4.86 28.21 -2.20
C LEU A 186 5.20 29.57 -2.83
N ASN A 187 6.48 29.88 -3.01
CA ASN A 187 6.92 31.13 -3.63
C ASN A 187 6.33 31.32 -5.03
N ILE A 188 6.14 30.25 -5.81
CA ILE A 188 5.57 30.34 -7.16
C ILE A 188 4.14 30.90 -7.10
N LEU A 189 3.33 30.43 -6.13
CA LEU A 189 1.95 30.89 -5.97
C LEU A 189 1.89 32.32 -5.40
N LEU A 190 2.83 32.67 -4.51
CA LEU A 190 2.93 34.02 -3.95
C LEU A 190 3.40 35.06 -4.98
N ASP A 191 4.34 34.68 -5.85
CA ASP A 191 4.83 35.52 -6.94
C ASP A 191 3.69 35.80 -7.94
N GLU A 192 2.85 34.80 -8.25
CA GLU A 192 1.69 34.99 -9.12
C GLU A 192 0.60 35.89 -8.52
N ALA A 193 0.38 35.78 -7.20
CA ALA A 193 -0.49 36.68 -6.46
C ALA A 193 0.09 38.11 -6.38
N GLY A 194 1.42 38.25 -6.52
CA GLY A 194 2.15 39.50 -6.41
C GLY A 194 2.25 39.98 -4.97
N ILE A 195 3.05 39.32 -4.13
CA ILE A 195 3.26 39.74 -2.75
C ILE A 195 3.82 41.18 -2.68
N LYS A 196 3.18 42.03 -1.88
CA LYS A 196 3.60 43.42 -1.70
C LYS A 196 4.80 43.54 -0.75
N PRO A 197 5.68 44.55 -0.89
CA PRO A 197 6.86 44.72 -0.05
C PRO A 197 6.56 44.83 1.46
N GLU A 198 5.37 45.29 1.83
CA GLU A 198 4.90 45.40 3.22
C GLU A 198 4.54 44.04 3.83
N GLY A 199 4.33 43.00 3.02
CA GLY A 199 4.05 41.63 3.47
C GLY A 199 5.26 41.00 4.16
N LYS A 200 5.22 40.88 5.49
CA LYS A 200 6.33 40.30 6.29
C LYS A 200 6.05 38.92 6.87
N TRP A 201 4.78 38.49 6.87
CA TRP A 201 4.34 37.25 7.48
C TRP A 201 3.32 36.57 6.60
N ILE A 202 3.29 35.24 6.68
CA ILE A 202 2.26 34.39 6.08
C ILE A 202 1.54 33.72 7.24
N VAL A 203 0.22 33.77 7.21
CA VAL A 203 -0.64 33.00 8.11
C VAL A 203 -1.36 31.97 7.24
N ALA A 204 -1.18 30.70 7.58
CA ALA A 204 -1.86 29.59 6.91
C ALA A 204 -2.94 29.05 7.85
N SER A 205 -4.17 28.96 7.36
CA SER A 205 -5.30 28.37 8.08
C SER A 205 -5.73 27.08 7.38
N GLY A 206 -5.99 26.04 8.18
CA GLY A 206 -6.57 24.80 7.69
C GLY A 206 -8.06 24.93 7.37
N ALA A 207 -8.63 23.88 6.80
CA ALA A 207 -10.06 23.75 6.56
C ALA A 207 -10.80 22.97 7.68
N ASP A 208 -10.08 22.61 8.74
CA ASP A 208 -10.66 22.03 9.95
C ASP A 208 -11.41 23.07 10.79
N ALA A 209 -12.26 22.61 11.71
CA ALA A 209 -13.10 23.49 12.51
C ALA A 209 -12.27 24.34 13.50
N ALA A 210 -12.72 25.58 13.74
CA ALA A 210 -12.13 26.50 14.72
C ALA A 210 -12.66 26.27 16.14
#